data_AF-A0A0G0PVE7-F1
#
_entry.id   AF-A0A0G0PVE7-F1
#
_cell.length_a   1.000
_cell.length_b   1.000
_cell.length_c   1.000
_cell.angle_alpha   90.00
_cell.angle_beta   90.00
_cell.angle_gamma   90.00
#
_symmetry.space_group_name_H-M   'P 1'
#
loop_
_entity.id
_entity.type
_entity.pdbx_description
1 polymer ?
#
loop_
_entity_poly.entity_id
_entity_poly.type
_entity_poly.pdbx_seq_one_letter_code
_entity_poly.pdbx_strand_id
1 'polypeptide(L)'
;MPDFKTGEDIKNKSAEEGTLLHETVEAILRNEPIVIPEQVKPAITAFMDFYKNNDLVAHKIEERVVSQKHHFAGTMDVLAELNGVLGVLDIKTSVAIYRDYSMQTSAYIEALSEDKTIPPLTRWILRLDQSKHCLKCSATLRDKGGRVKIRGEKVRCDHEWGPMKGEVELKELKTFESDIKAFLACKSLWEWENEYWLKKIR
;
A
#
# COMPACT_ATOMS: atom_id res chain seq x y z
N MET A 1 11.30 13.93 -25.07
CA MET A 1 11.16 12.84 -24.07
C MET A 1 11.88 13.31 -22.81
N PRO A 2 11.34 13.14 -21.60
CA PRO A 2 12.11 13.43 -20.40
C PRO A 2 13.38 12.56 -20.42
N ASP A 3 14.51 13.16 -20.04
CA ASP A 3 15.79 12.47 -19.90
C ASP A 3 15.65 11.32 -18.90
N PHE A 4 16.34 10.20 -19.13
CA PHE A 4 16.22 8.97 -18.32
C PHE A 4 16.43 9.28 -16.82
N LYS A 5 17.41 10.15 -16.55
CA LYS A 5 17.75 10.65 -15.21
C LYS A 5 16.60 11.39 -14.54
N THR A 6 15.87 12.24 -15.27
CA THR A 6 14.67 12.92 -14.75
C THR A 6 13.58 11.92 -14.36
N GLY A 7 13.43 10.83 -15.13
CA GLY A 7 12.47 9.77 -14.82
C GLY A 7 12.80 9.03 -13.52
N GLU A 8 14.09 8.75 -13.30
CA GLU A 8 14.60 8.07 -12.10
C GLU A 8 14.46 8.94 -10.84
N ASP A 9 14.80 10.23 -10.94
CA ASP A 9 14.65 11.19 -9.83
C ASP A 9 13.18 11.32 -9.38
N ILE A 10 12.23 11.39 -10.32
CA ILE A 10 10.79 11.45 -10.00
C ILE A 10 10.33 10.16 -9.29
N LYS A 11 10.82 9.00 -9.73
CA LYS A 11 10.49 7.71 -9.12
C LYS A 11 11.00 7.65 -7.69
N ASN A 12 12.24 8.07 -7.45
CA ASN A 12 12.85 8.08 -6.12
C ASN A 12 12.11 9.01 -5.15
N LYS A 13 11.82 10.24 -5.57
CA LYS A 13 11.03 11.18 -4.74
C LYS A 13 9.62 10.65 -4.45
N SER A 14 8.99 9.99 -5.42
CA SER A 14 7.67 9.37 -5.21
C SER A 14 7.74 8.21 -4.22
N ALA A 15 8.86 7.49 -4.18
CA ALA A 15 9.10 6.42 -3.21
C ALA A 15 9.36 7.01 -1.82
N GLU A 16 10.22 8.03 -1.69
CA GLU A 16 10.49 8.74 -0.44
C GLU A 16 9.21 9.28 0.21
N GLU A 17 8.35 9.96 -0.56
CA GLU A 17 7.06 10.46 -0.06
C GLU A 17 6.13 9.31 0.39
N GLY A 18 6.16 8.19 -0.35
CA GLY A 18 5.42 6.98 0.01
C GLY A 18 5.91 6.35 1.31
N THR A 19 7.22 6.23 1.47
CA THR A 19 7.89 5.74 2.69
C THR A 19 7.57 6.64 3.87
N LEU A 20 7.68 7.96 3.71
CA LEU A 20 7.37 8.92 4.77
C LEU A 20 5.93 8.78 5.28
N LEU A 21 4.96 8.64 4.37
CA LEU A 21 3.56 8.43 4.74
C LEU A 21 3.39 7.12 5.48
N HIS A 22 3.97 6.03 4.95
CA HIS A 22 3.87 4.70 5.51
C HIS A 22 4.46 4.64 6.93
N GLU A 23 5.70 5.11 7.12
CA GLU A 23 6.36 5.22 8.43
C GLU A 23 5.56 6.06 9.42
N THR A 24 4.92 7.14 8.96
CA THR A 24 4.07 7.97 9.83
C THR A 24 2.84 7.20 10.30
N VAL A 25 2.20 6.41 9.42
CA VAL A 25 1.05 5.56 9.79
C VAL A 25 1.49 4.48 10.78
N GLU A 26 2.62 3.84 10.54
CA GLU A 26 3.14 2.84 11.48
C GLU A 26 3.43 3.42 12.87
N ALA A 27 4.08 4.59 12.94
CA ALA A 27 4.35 5.26 14.20
C ALA A 27 3.05 5.57 14.97
N ILE A 28 2.00 6.00 14.26
CA ILE A 28 0.66 6.19 14.84
C ILE A 28 0.11 4.86 15.37
N LEU A 29 0.18 3.78 14.60
CA LEU A 29 -0.30 2.46 15.01
C LEU A 29 0.49 1.88 16.20
N ARG A 30 1.78 2.25 16.35
CA ARG A 30 2.62 1.91 17.51
C ARG A 30 2.36 2.80 18.74
N ASN A 31 1.49 3.81 18.64
CA ASN A 31 1.33 4.87 19.65
C ASN A 31 2.65 5.59 19.98
N GLU A 32 3.53 5.74 19.00
CA GLU A 32 4.79 6.47 19.14
C GLU A 32 4.57 7.98 18.99
N PRO A 33 5.32 8.81 19.74
CA PRO A 33 5.28 10.25 19.55
C PRO A 33 5.90 10.62 18.20
N ILE A 34 5.08 11.10 17.27
CA ILE A 34 5.52 11.51 15.94
C ILE A 34 5.03 12.91 15.58
N VAL A 35 5.88 13.68 14.92
CA VAL A 35 5.50 14.95 14.30
C VAL A 35 5.02 14.66 12.88
N ILE A 36 3.72 14.88 12.62
CA ILE A 36 3.14 14.63 11.29
C ILE A 36 3.83 15.54 10.26
N PRO A 37 4.52 14.98 9.25
CA PRO A 37 5.19 15.79 8.23
C PRO A 37 4.18 16.56 7.39
N GLU A 38 4.41 17.87 7.20
CA GLU A 38 3.47 18.75 6.47
C GLU A 38 3.20 18.26 5.04
N GLN A 39 4.19 17.59 4.44
CA GLN A 39 4.10 17.02 3.10
C GLN A 39 3.01 15.95 2.96
N VAL A 40 2.77 15.12 3.98
CA VAL A 40 1.79 14.01 3.95
C VAL A 40 0.59 14.25 4.87
N LYS A 41 0.57 15.39 5.56
CA LYS A 41 -0.41 15.74 6.59
C LYS A 41 -1.87 15.63 6.13
N PRO A 42 -2.27 16.04 4.91
CA PRO A 42 -3.63 15.79 4.44
C PRO A 42 -4.00 14.30 4.43
N ALA A 43 -3.12 13.44 3.88
CA ALA A 43 -3.34 11.99 3.86
C ALA A 43 -3.37 11.39 5.28
N ILE A 44 -2.45 11.82 6.15
CA ILE A 44 -2.42 11.37 7.55
C ILE A 44 -3.65 11.85 8.32
N THR A 45 -4.15 13.05 8.06
CA THR A 45 -5.40 13.55 8.68
C THR A 45 -6.57 12.66 8.28
N ALA A 46 -6.67 12.31 6.99
CA ALA A 46 -7.71 11.41 6.51
C ALA A 46 -7.56 10.00 7.12
N PHE A 47 -6.34 9.51 7.29
CA PHE A 47 -6.07 8.26 8.02
C PHE A 47 -6.50 8.36 9.49
N MET A 48 -6.19 9.45 10.19
CA MET A 48 -6.61 9.64 11.59
C MET A 48 -8.13 9.68 11.74
N ASP A 49 -8.84 10.27 10.77
CA ASP A 49 -10.30 10.23 10.75
C ASP A 49 -10.82 8.82 10.50
N PHE A 50 -10.21 8.06 9.58
CA PHE A 50 -10.51 6.64 9.40
C PHE A 50 -10.26 5.85 10.69
N TYR A 51 -9.11 6.06 11.33
CA TYR A 51 -8.68 5.39 12.56
C TYR A 51 -9.61 5.67 13.74
N LYS A 52 -10.12 6.89 13.88
CA LYS A 52 -11.10 7.24 14.93
C LYS A 52 -12.48 6.64 14.71
N ASN A 53 -12.86 6.44 13.45
CA ASN A 53 -14.20 5.96 13.07
C ASN A 53 -14.27 4.44 12.91
N ASN A 54 -13.15 3.73 13.06
CA ASN A 54 -13.07 2.28 12.96
C ASN A 54 -12.29 1.73 14.15
N ASP A 55 -12.69 0.57 14.64
CA ASP A 55 -11.92 -0.12 15.68
C ASP A 55 -10.75 -0.85 15.02
N LEU A 56 -9.62 -0.16 14.84
CA LEU A 56 -8.40 -0.70 14.26
C LEU A 56 -7.35 -0.94 15.35
N VAL A 57 -7.07 -2.22 15.62
CA VAL A 57 -6.06 -2.66 16.58
C VAL A 57 -4.94 -3.38 15.84
N ALA A 58 -3.73 -2.79 15.85
CA ALA A 58 -2.56 -3.42 15.27
C ALA A 58 -1.93 -4.43 16.25
N HIS A 59 -1.69 -5.66 15.79
CA HIS A 59 -1.03 -6.71 16.56
C HIS A 59 0.46 -6.85 16.21
N LYS A 60 0.77 -6.73 14.92
CA LYS A 60 2.14 -6.74 14.40
C LYS A 60 2.27 -5.69 13.31
N ILE A 61 3.42 -5.02 13.26
CA ILE A 61 3.71 -3.95 12.30
C ILE A 61 5.13 -4.17 11.77
N GLU A 62 5.33 -4.16 10.46
CA GLU A 62 6.60 -4.47 9.77
C GLU A 62 7.17 -5.84 10.14
N GLU A 63 6.29 -6.85 10.19
CA GLU A 63 6.68 -8.21 10.58
C GLU A 63 7.16 -9.01 9.37
N ARG A 64 8.29 -9.69 9.55
CA ARG A 64 8.77 -10.67 8.57
C ARG A 64 7.97 -11.96 8.66
N VAL A 65 7.41 -12.38 7.54
CA VAL A 65 6.74 -13.66 7.37
C VAL A 65 7.52 -14.55 6.42
N VAL A 66 7.53 -15.85 6.70
CA VAL A 66 8.25 -16.86 5.91
C VAL A 66 7.28 -17.98 5.59
N SER A 67 7.18 -18.32 4.31
CA SER A 67 6.57 -19.57 3.87
C SER A 67 7.68 -20.60 3.69
N GLN A 68 7.76 -21.56 4.61
CA GLN A 68 8.70 -22.67 4.48
C GLN A 68 8.25 -23.64 3.40
N LYS A 69 6.93 -23.81 3.25
CA LYS A 69 6.33 -24.69 2.23
C LYS A 69 6.67 -24.23 0.81
N HIS A 70 6.63 -22.92 0.56
CA HIS A 70 6.84 -22.36 -0.78
C HIS A 70 8.16 -21.63 -0.94
N HIS A 71 9.02 -21.61 0.08
CA HIS A 71 10.34 -20.99 0.07
C HIS A 71 10.34 -19.51 -0.37
N PHE A 72 9.52 -18.70 0.27
CA PHE A 72 9.59 -17.24 0.13
C PHE A 72 9.49 -16.56 1.50
N ALA A 73 9.96 -15.33 1.57
CA ALA A 73 9.80 -14.47 2.72
C ALA A 73 9.42 -13.06 2.26
N GLY A 74 8.77 -12.31 3.13
CA GLY A 74 8.45 -10.90 2.90
C GLY A 74 8.15 -10.19 4.22
N THR A 75 8.02 -8.87 4.16
CA THR A 75 7.61 -8.06 5.30
C THR A 75 6.18 -7.60 5.05
N MET A 76 5.25 -7.95 5.94
CA MET A 76 3.89 -7.41 5.89
C MET A 76 3.82 -6.09 6.66
N ASP A 77 3.04 -5.16 6.14
CA ASP A 77 2.85 -3.86 6.78
C ASP A 77 2.21 -4.02 8.16
N VAL A 78 0.99 -4.57 8.23
CA VAL A 78 0.26 -4.69 9.50
C VAL A 78 -0.58 -5.97 9.54
N LEU A 79 -0.47 -6.72 10.64
CA LEU A 79 -1.50 -7.68 11.06
C LEU A 79 -2.40 -6.97 12.07
N ALA A 80 -3.67 -6.78 11.74
CA ALA A 80 -4.59 -6.00 12.54
C ALA A 80 -5.97 -6.64 12.66
N GLU A 81 -6.63 -6.34 13.77
CA GLU A 81 -8.07 -6.49 13.91
C GLU A 81 -8.75 -5.19 13.48
N LEU A 82 -9.67 -5.28 12.53
CA LEU A 82 -10.46 -4.15 12.05
C LEU A 82 -11.94 -4.47 12.23
N ASN A 83 -12.61 -3.73 13.12
CA ASN A 83 -14.02 -3.91 13.45
C ASN A 83 -14.36 -5.38 13.82
N GLY A 84 -13.49 -6.02 14.63
CA GLY A 84 -13.66 -7.39 15.11
C GLY A 84 -13.25 -8.48 14.13
N VAL A 85 -12.69 -8.14 12.97
CA VAL A 85 -12.18 -9.11 11.98
C VAL A 85 -10.66 -9.04 11.96
N LEU A 86 -9.98 -10.18 12.05
CA LEU A 86 -8.51 -10.26 12.00
C LEU A 86 -8.02 -10.44 10.54
N GLY A 87 -7.01 -9.68 10.14
CA GLY A 87 -6.45 -9.81 8.80
C GLY A 87 -5.17 -9.01 8.57
N VAL A 88 -4.60 -9.19 7.38
CA VAL A 88 -3.44 -8.42 6.93
C VAL A 88 -3.92 -7.13 6.25
N LEU A 89 -3.45 -5.99 6.75
CA LEU A 89 -3.74 -4.66 6.24
C LEU A 89 -2.48 -4.11 5.56
N ASP A 90 -2.52 -3.98 4.24
CA ASP A 90 -1.41 -3.47 3.43
C ASP A 90 -1.68 -2.02 3.01
N ILE A 91 -0.75 -1.12 3.32
CA ILE A 91 -0.91 0.32 3.17
C ILE A 91 -0.31 0.75 1.83
N LYS A 92 -1.10 1.43 0.99
CA LYS A 92 -0.69 1.82 -0.36
C LYS A 92 -0.85 3.32 -0.59
N THR A 93 0.20 3.94 -1.11
CA THR A 93 0.22 5.37 -1.46
C THR A 93 0.01 5.65 -2.94
N SER A 94 -0.62 4.69 -3.63
CA SER A 94 -0.86 4.71 -5.06
C SER A 94 -2.08 5.55 -5.43
N VAL A 95 -2.18 5.89 -6.71
CA VAL A 95 -3.34 6.63 -7.26
C VAL A 95 -4.64 5.82 -7.16
N ALA A 96 -4.53 4.50 -7.22
CA ALA A 96 -5.66 3.58 -7.17
C ALA A 96 -5.21 2.24 -6.56
N ILE A 97 -6.18 1.43 -6.15
CA ILE A 97 -5.93 0.05 -5.74
C ILE A 97 -5.78 -0.82 -7.00
N TYR A 98 -4.56 -1.29 -7.25
CA TYR A 98 -4.26 -2.15 -8.39
C TYR A 98 -4.50 -3.63 -8.06
N ARG A 99 -4.72 -4.43 -9.11
CA ARG A 99 -5.07 -5.86 -8.96
C ARG A 99 -3.90 -6.67 -8.40
N ASP A 100 -2.68 -6.35 -8.79
CA ASP A 100 -1.46 -7.04 -8.35
C ASP A 100 -1.20 -6.94 -6.84
N TYR A 101 -1.73 -5.93 -6.15
CA TYR A 101 -1.65 -5.83 -4.67
C TYR A 101 -2.31 -7.03 -3.97
N SER A 102 -3.27 -7.65 -4.63
CA SER A 102 -3.93 -8.84 -4.11
C SER A 102 -3.00 -10.06 -4.10
N MET A 103 -2.02 -10.13 -5.00
CA MET A 103 -1.00 -11.19 -5.01
C MET A 103 -0.02 -11.05 -3.84
N GLN A 104 0.36 -9.81 -3.49
CA GLN A 104 1.26 -9.56 -2.36
C GLN A 104 0.59 -9.99 -1.04
N THR A 105 -0.64 -9.53 -0.81
CA THR A 105 -1.38 -9.87 0.41
C THR A 105 -1.71 -11.36 0.52
N SER A 106 -1.98 -12.06 -0.58
CA SER A 106 -2.21 -13.51 -0.55
C SER A 106 -0.94 -14.29 -0.16
N ALA A 107 0.25 -13.82 -0.55
CA ALA A 107 1.51 -14.42 -0.13
C ALA A 107 1.71 -14.33 1.39
N TYR A 108 1.40 -13.19 2.00
CA TYR A 108 1.49 -13.04 3.45
C TYR A 108 0.51 -13.96 4.19
N ILE A 109 -0.72 -14.07 3.69
CA ILE A 109 -1.73 -14.98 4.26
C ILE A 109 -1.28 -16.44 4.12
N GLU A 110 -0.77 -16.86 2.97
CA GLU A 110 -0.25 -18.24 2.79
C GLU A 110 0.88 -18.53 3.79
N ALA A 111 1.84 -17.61 3.95
CA ALA A 111 2.94 -17.76 4.90
C ALA A 111 2.45 -17.86 6.36
N LEU A 112 1.53 -16.98 6.77
CA LEU A 112 0.96 -17.03 8.13
C LEU A 112 0.14 -18.30 8.37
N SER A 113 -0.57 -18.80 7.37
CA SER A 113 -1.40 -20.01 7.48
C SER A 113 -0.63 -21.32 7.71
N GLU A 114 0.70 -21.29 7.57
CA GLU A 114 1.57 -22.39 7.95
C GLU A 114 1.56 -22.62 9.47
N ASP A 115 1.42 -21.56 10.26
CA ASP A 115 1.18 -21.65 11.69
C ASP A 115 -0.30 -21.98 11.97
N LYS A 116 -0.55 -23.19 12.47
CA LYS A 116 -1.91 -23.69 12.76
C LYS A 116 -2.58 -23.04 13.96
N THR A 117 -1.85 -22.21 14.71
CA THR A 117 -2.43 -21.41 15.80
C THR A 117 -3.08 -20.13 15.29
N ILE A 118 -2.75 -19.70 14.07
CA ILE A 118 -3.32 -18.49 13.45
C ILE A 118 -4.70 -18.83 12.88
N PRO A 119 -5.76 -18.11 13.30
CA PRO A 119 -7.10 -18.33 12.76
C PRO A 119 -7.18 -17.86 11.30
N PRO A 120 -8.26 -18.20 10.57
CA PRO A 120 -8.47 -17.67 9.23
C PRO A 120 -8.39 -16.15 9.20
N LEU A 121 -7.58 -15.63 8.29
CA LEU A 121 -7.32 -14.20 8.13
C LEU A 121 -8.05 -13.66 6.89
N THR A 122 -8.61 -12.46 7.01
CA THR A 122 -8.96 -11.67 5.82
C THR A 122 -7.76 -10.80 5.41
N ARG A 123 -7.95 -9.98 4.38
CA ARG A 123 -6.91 -9.10 3.85
C ARG A 123 -7.50 -7.84 3.25
N TRP A 124 -6.85 -6.72 3.51
CA TRP A 124 -7.28 -5.41 3.06
C TRP A 124 -6.13 -4.64 2.42
N ILE A 125 -6.51 -3.78 1.49
CA ILE A 125 -5.68 -2.66 1.06
C ILE A 125 -6.23 -1.39 1.70
N LEU A 126 -5.39 -0.67 2.44
CA LEU A 126 -5.65 0.67 2.89
C LEU A 126 -4.91 1.65 1.99
N ARG A 127 -5.60 2.20 1.01
CA ARG A 127 -5.04 3.22 0.16
C ARG A 127 -5.14 4.58 0.84
N LEU A 128 -4.01 5.26 0.94
CA LEU A 128 -3.89 6.62 1.43
C LEU A 128 -3.29 7.51 0.33
N ASP A 129 -3.96 8.60 0.01
CA ASP A 129 -3.49 9.52 -1.02
C ASP A 129 -3.86 10.95 -0.64
N GLN A 130 -3.40 11.90 -1.44
CA GLN A 130 -3.81 13.29 -1.32
C GLN A 130 -3.83 13.99 -2.66
N SER A 131 -4.85 14.81 -2.89
CA SER A 131 -5.00 15.56 -4.12
C SER A 131 -5.73 16.88 -3.90
N LYS A 132 -5.52 17.84 -4.81
CA LYS A 132 -6.35 19.04 -4.90
C LYS A 132 -7.51 18.77 -5.83
N HIS A 133 -8.70 19.17 -5.40
CA HIS A 133 -9.92 19.07 -6.21
C HIS A 133 -10.20 20.42 -6.87
N CYS A 134 -10.56 20.40 -8.15
CA CYS A 134 -10.97 21.61 -8.84
C CYS A 134 -12.33 22.09 -8.29
N LEU A 135 -12.43 23.39 -8.01
CA LEU A 135 -13.67 24.02 -7.52
C LEU A 135 -14.72 24.22 -8.63
N LYS A 136 -14.31 24.07 -9.90
CA LYS A 136 -15.15 24.32 -11.10
C LYS A 136 -15.57 23.04 -11.83
N CYS A 137 -14.83 21.95 -11.68
CA CYS A 137 -15.10 20.70 -12.40
C CYS A 137 -14.64 19.48 -11.60
N SER A 138 -14.86 18.27 -12.12
CA SER A 138 -14.48 17.01 -11.46
C SER A 138 -12.99 16.67 -11.53
N ALA A 139 -12.13 17.59 -11.94
CA ALA A 139 -10.72 17.33 -12.09
C ALA A 139 -10.00 17.29 -10.74
N THR A 140 -8.99 16.42 -10.65
CA THR A 140 -8.07 16.34 -9.51
C THR A 140 -6.65 16.61 -9.98
N LEU A 141 -5.90 17.35 -9.16
CA LEU A 141 -4.48 17.60 -9.33
C LEU A 141 -3.74 16.88 -8.22
N ARG A 142 -2.91 15.93 -8.62
CA ARG A 142 -2.03 15.18 -7.73
C ARG A 142 -0.60 15.59 -8.01
N ASP A 143 0.11 16.01 -6.97
CA ASP A 143 1.54 16.26 -7.01
C ASP A 143 2.23 15.18 -6.19
N LYS A 144 2.97 14.29 -6.86
CA LYS A 144 3.74 13.24 -6.21
C LYS A 144 5.10 13.12 -6.86
N GLY A 145 6.16 13.15 -6.05
CA GLY A 145 7.54 13.11 -6.54
C GLY A 145 7.91 14.25 -7.50
N GLY A 146 7.26 15.41 -7.37
CA GLY A 146 7.45 16.58 -8.22
C GLY A 146 6.79 16.47 -9.60
N ARG A 147 5.94 15.46 -9.83
CA ARG A 147 5.17 15.31 -11.07
C ARG A 147 3.70 15.62 -10.80
N VAL A 148 3.29 16.79 -11.25
CA VAL A 148 1.89 17.18 -11.29
C VAL A 148 1.15 16.37 -12.36
N LYS A 149 0.06 15.71 -11.97
CA LYS A 149 -0.87 15.04 -12.88
C LYS A 149 -2.28 15.52 -12.63
N ILE A 150 -2.92 16.01 -13.70
CA ILE A 150 -4.34 16.35 -13.71
C ILE A 150 -5.12 15.16 -14.29
N ARG A 151 -6.21 14.78 -13.65
CA ARG A 151 -7.12 13.69 -14.08
C ARG A 151 -8.57 14.09 -13.87
N GLY A 152 -9.50 13.37 -14.50
CA GLY A 152 -10.93 13.53 -14.23
C GLY A 152 -11.58 14.77 -14.86
N GLU A 153 -10.87 15.46 -15.76
CA GLU A 153 -11.44 16.56 -16.54
C GLU A 153 -12.43 15.99 -17.59
N LYS A 154 -13.72 16.30 -17.42
CA LYS A 154 -14.78 15.90 -18.37
C LYS A 154 -15.16 17.01 -19.34
N VAL A 155 -14.87 18.26 -18.97
CA VAL A 155 -15.17 19.47 -19.72
C VAL A 155 -13.95 20.36 -19.63
N ARG A 156 -13.60 21.03 -20.74
CA ARG A 156 -12.48 21.98 -20.79
C ARG A 156 -12.64 23.03 -19.69
N CYS A 157 -11.66 23.12 -18.81
CA CYS A 157 -11.70 23.95 -17.62
C CYS A 157 -10.37 24.67 -17.41
N ASP A 158 -10.41 25.96 -17.04
CA ASP A 158 -9.20 26.70 -16.68
C ASP A 158 -8.66 26.36 -15.28
N HIS A 159 -9.34 25.45 -14.58
CA HIS A 159 -9.07 24.94 -13.23
C HIS A 159 -8.88 25.98 -12.13
N GLU A 160 -9.58 25.79 -11.02
CA GLU A 160 -9.33 26.53 -9.78
C GLU A 160 -9.16 25.50 -8.68
N TRP A 161 -7.93 25.32 -8.21
CA TRP A 161 -7.60 24.23 -7.28
C TRP A 161 -7.91 24.64 -5.85
N GLY A 162 -8.74 23.82 -5.18
CA GLY A 162 -8.98 23.94 -3.74
C GLY A 162 -7.76 23.53 -2.89
N PRO A 163 -7.91 23.48 -1.56
CA PRO A 163 -6.88 22.98 -0.67
C PRO A 163 -6.55 21.51 -0.95
N MET A 164 -5.35 21.08 -0.55
CA MET A 164 -4.99 19.66 -0.58
C MET A 164 -5.89 18.89 0.38
N LYS A 165 -6.48 17.79 -0.08
CA LYS A 165 -7.33 16.91 0.73
C LYS A 165 -6.73 15.51 0.74
N GLY A 166 -6.72 14.88 1.91
CA GLY A 166 -6.40 13.46 2.04
C GLY A 166 -7.56 12.59 1.60
N GLU A 167 -7.24 11.41 1.13
CA GLU A 167 -8.19 10.39 0.67
C GLU A 167 -7.82 9.06 1.32
N VAL A 168 -8.83 8.37 1.86
CA VAL A 168 -8.70 7.01 2.37
C VAL A 168 -9.67 6.11 1.62
N GLU A 169 -9.17 4.98 1.15
CA GLU A 169 -9.97 3.92 0.55
C GLU A 169 -9.55 2.58 1.14
N LEU A 170 -10.47 1.94 1.85
CA LEU A 170 -10.30 0.58 2.35
C LEU A 170 -10.97 -0.40 1.40
N LYS A 171 -10.25 -1.46 1.00
CA LYS A 171 -10.81 -2.53 0.18
C LYS A 171 -10.46 -3.89 0.75
N GLU A 172 -11.48 -4.65 1.13
CA GLU A 172 -11.35 -6.07 1.45
C GLU A 172 -11.18 -6.90 0.17
N LEU A 173 -10.24 -7.85 0.20
CA LEU A 173 -9.91 -8.69 -0.95
C LEU A 173 -10.36 -10.15 -0.75
N LYS A 174 -11.38 -10.57 -1.52
CA LYS A 174 -12.05 -11.87 -1.34
C LYS A 174 -11.51 -13.00 -2.24
N THR A 175 -10.59 -12.71 -3.14
CA THR A 175 -10.13 -13.61 -4.21
C THR A 175 -8.85 -14.39 -3.86
N PHE A 176 -8.75 -14.99 -2.68
CA PHE A 176 -7.49 -15.60 -2.20
C PHE A 176 -6.89 -16.63 -3.17
N GLU A 177 -7.66 -17.65 -3.56
CA GLU A 177 -7.19 -18.78 -4.38
C GLU A 177 -6.58 -18.36 -5.72
N SER A 178 -7.23 -17.44 -6.44
CA SER A 178 -6.69 -16.94 -7.71
C SER A 178 -5.43 -16.12 -7.52
N ASP A 179 -5.34 -15.41 -6.40
CA ASP A 179 -4.26 -14.47 -6.14
C ASP A 179 -2.99 -15.19 -5.68
N ILE A 180 -3.11 -16.18 -4.78
CA ILE A 180 -1.97 -17.00 -4.37
C ILE A 180 -1.44 -17.84 -5.54
N LYS A 181 -2.32 -18.37 -6.40
CA LYS A 181 -1.91 -19.08 -7.61
C LYS A 181 -1.13 -18.17 -8.56
N ALA A 182 -1.58 -16.94 -8.75
CA ALA A 182 -0.86 -15.96 -9.56
C ALA A 182 0.51 -15.61 -8.95
N PHE A 183 0.56 -15.37 -7.63
CA PHE A 183 1.81 -15.11 -6.92
C PHE A 183 2.82 -16.25 -7.10
N LEU A 184 2.39 -17.49 -6.83
CA LEU A 184 3.25 -18.67 -6.97
C LEU A 184 3.71 -18.90 -8.41
N ALA A 185 2.86 -18.63 -9.41
CA ALA A 185 3.25 -18.71 -10.81
C ALA A 185 4.35 -17.68 -11.16
N CYS A 186 4.22 -16.43 -10.67
CA CYS A 186 5.25 -15.42 -10.83
C CYS A 186 6.56 -15.81 -10.12
N LYS A 187 6.45 -16.38 -8.91
CA LYS A 187 7.61 -16.91 -8.19
C LYS A 187 8.30 -18.02 -8.97
N SER A 188 7.55 -19.00 -9.50
CA SER A 188 8.13 -20.08 -10.30
C SER A 188 8.82 -19.57 -11.57
N LEU A 189 8.28 -18.54 -12.22
CA LEU A 189 8.95 -17.89 -13.35
C LEU A 189 10.26 -17.24 -12.90
N TRP A 190 10.24 -16.51 -11.79
CA TRP A 190 11.45 -15.90 -11.22
C TRP A 190 12.50 -16.97 -10.84
N GLU A 191 12.09 -18.09 -10.26
CA GLU A 191 12.98 -19.20 -9.92
C GLU A 191 13.61 -19.82 -11.17
N TRP A 192 12.84 -19.99 -12.24
CA TRP A 192 13.34 -20.47 -13.52
C TRP A 192 14.40 -19.53 -14.12
N GLU A 193 14.18 -18.21 -14.05
CA GLU A 193 15.15 -17.21 -14.52
C GLU A 193 16.44 -17.19 -13.65
N ASN A 194 16.34 -17.57 -12.37
CA ASN A 194 17.42 -17.49 -11.40
C ASN A 194 18.01 -18.86 -11.00
N GLU A 195 17.68 -19.92 -11.76
CA GLU A 195 18.01 -21.31 -11.42
C GLU A 195 19.51 -21.52 -11.13
N TYR A 196 20.38 -20.85 -11.89
CA TYR A 196 21.84 -20.90 -11.72
C TYR A 196 22.29 -20.50 -10.31
N TRP A 197 21.68 -19.46 -9.74
CA TRP A 197 22.02 -18.96 -8.40
C TRP A 197 21.37 -19.80 -7.31
N LEU A 198 20.11 -20.19 -7.50
CA LEU A 198 19.36 -20.99 -6.52
C LEU A 198 20.00 -22.35 -6.27
N LYS A 199 20.59 -23.00 -7.28
CA LYS A 199 21.35 -24.25 -7.13
C LYS A 199 22.56 -24.16 -6.18
N LYS A 200 23.02 -22.94 -5.86
CA LYS A 200 24.16 -22.71 -4.97
C LYS A 200 23.74 -22.49 -3.51
N ILE A 201 22.46 -22.26 -3.25
CA ILE A 201 21.89 -22.10 -1.90
C ILE A 201 21.43 -23.49 -1.48
N ARG A 202 22.19 -24.14 -0.60
CA ARG A 202 21.83 -25.42 0.03
C ARG A 202 21.35 -25.18 1.45
#